data_AF-A0A7X7SIB8-F1
#
_entry.id   AF-A0A7X7SIB8-F1
#
_cell.length_a   1.000
_cell.length_b   1.000
_cell.length_c   1.000
_cell.angle_alpha   90.00
_cell.angle_beta   90.00
_cell.angle_gamma   90.00
#
_symmetry.space_group_name_H-M   'P 1'
#
loop_
_entity.id
_entity.type
_entity.pdbx_description
1 polymer ?
#
loop_
_entity_poly.entity_id
_entity_poly.type
_entity_poly.pdbx_seq_one_letter_code
_entity_poly.pdbx_strand_id
1 'polypeptide(L)' 'MALDFARAADLFCGSEKELAMALNIDVGDLRQYRTNPRLVPDVLLERLGRVLIERGSGMKRVGEMLVENSR' A
#
# COMPACT_ATOMS: atom_id res chain seq x y z
N MET A 1 -1.50 -11.31 -15.54
CA MET A 1 -0.14 -10.81 -15.18
C MET A 1 -0.09 -10.81 -13.66
N ALA A 2 0.84 -11.53 -13.04
CA ALA A 2 0.93 -11.59 -11.58
C ALA A 2 1.18 -10.18 -11.02
N LEU A 3 0.48 -9.82 -9.94
CA LEU A 3 0.69 -8.56 -9.23
C LEU A 3 2.07 -8.65 -8.53
N ASP A 4 3.00 -7.78 -8.90
CA ASP A 4 4.30 -7.67 -8.23
C ASP A 4 4.29 -6.50 -7.23
N PHE A 5 5.30 -6.48 -6.36
CA PHE A 5 5.44 -5.47 -5.30
C PHE A 5 5.42 -4.04 -5.86
N ALA A 6 6.05 -3.80 -7.01
CA ALA A 6 6.10 -2.48 -7.63
C ALA A 6 4.70 -1.98 -7.98
N ARG A 7 3.89 -2.80 -8.68
CA ARG A 7 2.50 -2.45 -9.00
C ARG A 7 1.63 -2.27 -7.76
N ALA A 8 1.80 -3.10 -6.74
CA ALA A 8 1.06 -2.97 -5.49
C ALA A 8 1.45 -1.69 -4.72
N ALA A 9 2.73 -1.31 -4.73
CA ALA A 9 3.22 -0.09 -4.11
C ALA A 9 2.72 1.18 -4.83
N ASP A 10 2.52 1.13 -6.14
CA ASP A 10 1.98 2.27 -6.91
C ASP A 10 0.49 2.50 -6.67
N LEU A 11 -0.25 1.46 -6.28
CA LEU A 11 -1.66 1.57 -5.87
C LEU A 11 -1.84 2.19 -4.49
N PHE A 12 -0.76 2.38 -3.72
CA PHE A 12 -0.82 3.11 -2.48
C PHE A 12 -0.96 4.61 -2.76
N CYS A 13 -2.16 5.15 -2.56
CA CYS A 13 -2.43 6.59 -2.65
C CYS A 13 -1.82 7.34 -1.45
N GLY A 14 -0.49 7.50 -1.46
CA GLY A 14 0.28 8.24 -0.47
C GLY A 14 1.74 8.39 -0.91
N SER A 15 2.52 9.14 -0.14
CA SER A 15 3.95 9.34 -0.40
C SER A 15 4.76 8.07 -0.14
N GLU A 16 5.94 8.01 -0.75
CA GLU A 16 6.91 6.92 -0.53
C GLU A 16 7.29 6.75 0.95
N LYS A 17 7.37 7.87 1.69
CA LYS A 17 7.64 7.86 3.14
C LYS A 17 6.48 7.22 3.92
N GLU A 18 5.24 7.56 3.58
CA GLU A 18 4.06 7.00 4.25
C GLU A 18 3.91 5.51 3.98
N LEU A 19 4.24 5.06 2.76
CA LEU A 19 4.25 3.64 2.44
C LEU A 19 5.34 2.89 3.22
N ALA A 20 6.57 3.42 3.28
CA ALA A 20 7.66 2.81 4.04
C ALA A 20 7.30 2.71 5.54
N MET A 21 6.72 3.77 6.10
CA MET A 21 6.21 3.75 7.48
C MET A 21 5.10 2.72 7.69
N ALA A 22 4.12 2.64 6.78
CA ALA A 22 3.03 1.66 6.87
C ALA A 22 3.52 0.21 6.78
N LEU A 23 4.61 -0.03 6.06
CA LEU A 23 5.26 -1.33 5.93
C LEU A 23 6.28 -1.61 7.04
N ASN A 24 6.58 -0.62 7.87
CA ASN A 24 7.61 -0.63 8.92
C ASN A 24 9.00 -1.03 8.37
N ILE A 25 9.43 -0.33 7.32
CA ILE A 25 10.74 -0.47 6.66
C ILE A 25 11.34 0.92 6.38
N ASP A 26 12.62 0.96 6.03
CA ASP A 26 13.25 2.19 5.57
C ASP A 26 12.86 2.52 4.10
N VAL A 27 12.88 3.81 3.77
CA VAL A 27 12.60 4.28 2.40
C VAL A 27 13.64 3.73 1.40
N GLY A 28 14.88 3.49 1.85
CA GLY A 28 15.91 2.86 1.03
C GLY A 28 15.52 1.45 0.60
N ASP A 29 15.05 0.64 1.54
CA ASP A 29 14.60 -0.73 1.29
C ASP A 29 13.40 -0.73 0.34
N LEU A 30 12.44 0.17 0.55
CA LEU A 30 11.28 0.33 -0.33
C LEU A 30 11.70 0.59 -1.79
N ARG A 31 12.68 1.48 -2.02
CA ARG A 31 13.22 1.78 -3.35
C ARG A 31 13.93 0.58 -3.97
N GLN A 32 14.71 -0.14 -3.16
CA GLN A 32 15.39 -1.35 -3.59
C GLN A 32 14.38 -2.42 -4.02
N TYR A 33 13.34 -2.64 -3.24
CA TYR A 33 12.26 -3.59 -3.53
C TYR A 33 11.43 -3.21 -4.76
N ARG A 34 11.17 -1.92 -4.97
CA ARG A 34 10.55 -1.43 -6.22
C ARG A 34 11.39 -1.73 -7.45
N THR A 35 12.71 -1.57 -7.34
CA THR A 35 13.65 -1.79 -8.44
C THR A 35 13.85 -3.29 -8.71
N ASN A 36 13.87 -4.10 -7.65
CA ASN A 36 14.03 -5.54 -7.75
C ASN A 36 13.01 -6.28 -6.85
N PRO A 37 11.80 -6.55 -7.36
CA PRO A 37 10.75 -7.21 -6.61
C PRO A 37 11.09 -8.61 -6.10
N ARG A 38 12.11 -9.27 -6.66
CA ARG A 38 12.57 -10.60 -6.20
C ARG A 38 13.25 -10.57 -4.85
N LEU A 39 13.66 -9.39 -4.37
CA LEU A 39 14.29 -9.20 -3.06
C LEU A 39 13.27 -9.01 -1.94
N VAL A 40 11.98 -8.87 -2.27
CA VAL A 40 10.92 -8.61 -1.29
C VAL A 40 10.68 -9.87 -0.46
N PRO A 41 10.81 -9.83 0.87
CA PRO A 41 10.45 -10.95 1.73
C PRO A 41 8.94 -11.24 1.68
N ASP A 42 8.54 -12.50 1.75
CA ASP A 42 7.12 -12.90 1.71
C ASP A 42 6.28 -12.21 2.80
N VAL A 43 6.83 -12.07 4.00
CA VAL A 43 6.18 -11.36 5.12
C VAL A 43 5.89 -9.88 4.79
N LEU A 44 6.73 -9.25 3.95
CA LEU A 44 6.55 -7.87 3.53
C LEU A 44 5.47 -7.77 2.45
N LEU A 45 5.37 -8.76 1.56
CA LEU A 45 4.26 -8.86 0.60
C LEU A 45 2.91 -9.02 1.32
N GLU A 46 2.86 -9.87 2.35
CA GLU A 46 1.65 -10.03 3.18
C GLU A 46 1.25 -8.74 3.87
N ARG A 47 2.22 -8.02 4.47
CA ARG A 47 1.97 -6.71 5.09
C ARG A 47 1.47 -5.69 4.08
N LEU A 48 2.08 -5.61 2.90
CA LEU A 48 1.62 -4.73 1.83
C LEU A 48 0.18 -5.03 1.44
N GLY A 49 -0.18 -6.30 1.29
CA GLY A 49 -1.56 -6.71 1.04
C GLY A 49 -2.53 -6.21 2.12
N ARG A 50 -2.18 -6.36 3.40
CA ARG A 50 -2.99 -5.88 4.53
C ARG A 50 -3.14 -4.37 4.54
N VAL A 51 -2.05 -3.62 4.36
CA VAL A 51 -2.06 -2.15 4.30
C VAL A 51 -2.98 -1.66 3.19
N LEU A 52 -2.94 -2.28 2.00
CA LEU A 52 -3.80 -1.91 0.87
C LEU A 52 -5.28 -2.19 1.18
N ILE A 53 -5.61 -3.33 1.79
CA ILE A 53 -6.98 -3.69 2.20
C ILE A 53 -7.52 -2.71 3.24
N GLU A 54 -6.75 -2.40 4.27
CA GLU A 54 -7.14 -1.49 5.35
C GLU A 54 -7.39 -0.08 4.82
N ARG A 55 -6.49 0.43 3.96
CA ARG A 55 -6.64 1.74 3.32
C ARG A 55 -7.88 1.81 2.43
N GLY A 56 -8.07 0.81 1.56
CA GLY A 56 -9.25 0.75 0.69
C GLY A 56 -10.56 0.71 1.49
N SER A 57 -10.58 -0.05 2.59
CA SER A 57 -11.75 -0.14 3.48
C SER A 57 -12.05 1.20 4.17
N GLY A 58 -11.02 1.92 4.61
CA GLY A 58 -11.16 3.26 5.18
C GLY A 58 -11.69 4.28 4.17
N MET A 59 -11.14 4.29 2.95
CA MET A 59 -11.61 5.17 1.87
C MET A 59 -13.06 4.90 1.49
N LYS A 60 -13.45 3.62 1.38
CA LYS A 60 -14.84 3.23 1.13
C LYS A 60 -15.77 3.82 2.19
N ARG A 61 -15.45 3.64 3.48
CA ARG A 61 -16.26 4.15 4.59
C ARG A 61 -16.40 5.68 4.56
N VAL A 62 -15.31 6.40 4.30
CA VAL A 62 -15.36 7.88 4.18
C VAL A 62 -16.23 8.29 2.99
N GLY A 63 -16.12 7.60 1.85
CA GLY A 63 -16.98 7.85 0.69
C GLY A 63 -18.45 7.62 0.98
N GLU A 64 -18.79 6.53 1.69
CA GLU A 64 -20.16 6.25 2.15
C GLU A 64 -20.69 7.39 3.04
N MET A 65 -19.91 7.83 4.03
CA MET A 65 -20.29 8.95 4.91
C MET A 65 -20.48 10.27 4.15
N LEU A 66 -19.64 10.55 3.14
CA LEU A 66 -19.81 11.75 2.30
C LEU A 66 -21.11 11.69 1.49
N VAL A 67 -21.44 10.53 0.92
CA VAL A 67 -22.70 10.33 0.19
C VAL A 67 -23.90 10.50 1.12
N GLU A 68 -23.86 9.90 2.31
CA GLU A 68 -24.92 10.03 3.33
C GLU A 68 -25.13 11.49 3.76
N ASN A 69 -24.06 12.24 4.02
CA ASN A 69 -24.13 13.64 4.44
C ASN A 69 -24.54 14.62 3.32
N SER A 70 -24.52 14.16 2.06
CA SER A 70 -24.89 14.97 0.90
C SER A 70 -26.36 14.83 0.48
N ARG A 71 -27.13 14.01 1.19
CA ARG A 71 -28.57 13.81 1.02
C ARG A 71 -29.37 14.65 2.02
#